data_AF-A0A7K4CQH4-F1
#
_entry.id   AF-A0A7K4CQH4-F1
#
_cell.length_a   1.000
_cell.length_b   1.000
_cell.length_c   1.000
_cell.angle_alpha   90.00
_cell.angle_beta   90.00
_cell.angle_gamma   90.00
#
_symmetry.space_group_name_H-M   'P 1'
#
loop_
_entity.id
_entity.type
_entity.pdbx_description
1 polymer ?
#
loop_
_entity_poly.entity_id
_entity_poly.type
_entity_poly.pdbx_seq_one_letter_code
_entity_poly.pdbx_strand_id
1 'polypeptide(L)'
;MAGGKGTRMGVADKHKCTFEIGGVPSIVRLLDQLDEVGIKFNILVVGAFSEQLMNVIATRSKHAPLYTFQPVQKGTGNAAKMGLRALKATGFTGDVLVVPGDAIIEPAILQALLDRYRADQADMGILVMDKKHAPEFGHVVQGKEGLVLGSIEYWDIMKGILTKRMAAMLDGTTKDATSTRTLIANIKQLLGTELIEEKRIKKVFPAIHQSIADCEKAKFSPDACTAARASIQDVIDQSPRGFTIQGQFFDAEALQRDTRYVNVSIYLCNAATWYEYIERITSNNAQNEEYLTDIMQILANDGKRIVAVPLNNPEDVMSFNTPEEPDRINDHVRGPRG
;
A
#
# COMPACT_ATOMS: atom_id res chain seq x y z
N MET A 1 -13.01 1.84 0.96
CA MET A 1 -12.28 2.47 2.09
C MET A 1 -11.98 3.93 1.78
N ALA A 2 -12.49 4.88 2.57
CA ALA A 2 -12.35 6.32 2.33
C ALA A 2 -12.00 7.10 3.62
N GLY A 3 -11.19 6.51 4.51
CA GLY A 3 -10.83 7.10 5.80
C GLY A 3 -9.62 8.06 5.77
N GLY A 4 -8.92 8.13 4.64
CA GLY A 4 -7.66 8.86 4.51
C GLY A 4 -7.83 10.37 4.33
N LYS A 5 -6.84 11.15 4.78
CA LYS A 5 -6.84 12.62 4.68
C LYS A 5 -6.62 13.16 3.26
N GLY A 6 -6.10 12.35 2.33
CA GLY A 6 -5.84 12.77 0.96
C GLY A 6 -4.80 13.89 0.82
N THR A 7 -3.85 14.03 1.75
CA THR A 7 -2.94 15.19 1.84
C THR A 7 -2.10 15.45 0.57
N ARG A 8 -1.89 14.42 -0.26
CA ARG A 8 -1.17 14.54 -1.53
C ARG A 8 -1.96 15.27 -2.63
N MET A 9 -3.28 15.41 -2.46
CA MET A 9 -4.14 16.16 -3.37
C MET A 9 -3.92 17.67 -3.30
N GLY A 10 -3.12 18.19 -2.37
CA GLY A 10 -2.80 19.62 -2.27
C GLY A 10 -3.98 20.54 -1.93
N VAL A 11 -5.20 20.00 -1.75
CA VAL A 11 -6.41 20.75 -1.38
C VAL A 11 -6.73 20.49 0.09
N ALA A 12 -6.66 21.52 0.91
CA ALA A 12 -6.70 21.41 2.37
C ALA A 12 -8.11 21.12 2.92
N ASP A 13 -9.16 21.49 2.19
CA ASP A 13 -10.55 21.51 2.62
C ASP A 13 -11.46 20.62 1.76
N LYS A 14 -10.91 19.71 0.96
CA LYS A 14 -11.68 18.80 0.09
C LYS A 14 -11.26 17.35 0.25
N HIS A 15 -12.22 16.47 0.52
CA HIS A 15 -11.98 15.03 0.54
C HIS A 15 -11.67 14.48 -0.85
N LYS A 16 -10.63 13.64 -1.00
CA LYS A 16 -10.20 13.15 -2.33
C LYS A 16 -11.32 12.45 -3.11
N CYS A 17 -12.14 11.62 -2.46
CA CYS A 17 -13.21 10.90 -3.16
C CYS A 17 -14.43 11.79 -3.55
N THR A 18 -14.40 13.10 -3.27
CA THR A 18 -15.42 14.05 -3.77
C THR A 18 -14.96 14.79 -5.03
N PHE A 19 -13.73 14.52 -5.52
CA PHE A 19 -13.29 14.99 -6.83
C PHE A 19 -14.11 14.30 -7.92
N GLU A 20 -14.50 15.09 -8.92
CA GLU A 20 -15.34 14.63 -10.01
C GLU A 20 -14.52 14.04 -11.15
N ILE A 21 -14.97 12.90 -11.62
CA ILE A 21 -14.46 12.19 -12.78
C ILE A 21 -15.62 12.01 -13.77
N GLY A 22 -15.51 12.61 -14.94
CA GLY A 22 -16.58 12.71 -15.92
C GLY A 22 -17.79 13.47 -15.39
N GLY A 23 -17.60 14.44 -14.48
CA GLY A 23 -18.69 15.18 -13.82
C GLY A 23 -19.41 14.42 -12.70
N VAL A 24 -18.91 13.24 -12.32
CA VAL A 24 -19.46 12.40 -11.23
C VAL A 24 -18.42 12.28 -10.12
N PRO A 25 -18.74 12.56 -8.85
CA PRO A 25 -17.82 12.36 -7.74
C PRO A 25 -17.33 10.91 -7.72
N SER A 26 -16.02 10.71 -7.60
CA SER A 26 -15.40 9.38 -7.69
C SER A 26 -16.03 8.35 -6.74
N ILE A 27 -16.39 8.74 -5.51
CA ILE A 27 -17.09 7.81 -4.59
C ILE A 27 -18.47 7.38 -5.10
N VAL A 28 -19.20 8.28 -5.76
CA VAL A 28 -20.53 7.98 -6.33
C VAL A 28 -20.36 7.07 -7.53
N ARG A 29 -19.39 7.37 -8.41
CA ARG A 29 -19.04 6.52 -9.54
C ARG A 29 -18.68 5.10 -9.10
N LEU A 30 -17.86 4.96 -8.06
CA LEU A 30 -17.51 3.65 -7.51
C LEU A 30 -18.75 2.88 -7.03
N LEU A 31 -19.66 3.54 -6.30
CA LEU A 31 -20.90 2.91 -5.84
C LEU A 31 -21.79 2.46 -7.00
N ASP A 32 -21.90 3.26 -8.06
CA ASP A 32 -22.64 2.89 -9.28
C ASP A 32 -21.99 1.68 -9.98
N GLN A 33 -20.66 1.67 -10.13
CA GLN A 33 -19.89 0.55 -10.73
C GLN A 33 -20.05 -0.76 -9.92
N LEU A 34 -20.12 -0.66 -8.58
CA LEU A 34 -20.39 -1.81 -7.72
C LEU A 34 -21.83 -2.32 -7.86
N ASP A 35 -22.82 -1.43 -7.99
CA ASP A 35 -24.22 -1.82 -8.21
C ASP A 35 -24.41 -2.53 -9.58
N GLU A 36 -23.69 -2.10 -10.62
CA GLU A 36 -23.72 -2.72 -11.95
C GLU A 36 -23.31 -4.20 -11.95
N VAL A 37 -22.39 -4.59 -11.05
CA VAL A 37 -21.99 -6.01 -10.84
C VAL A 37 -22.78 -6.70 -9.72
N GLY A 38 -23.85 -6.07 -9.23
CA GLY A 38 -24.77 -6.63 -8.23
C GLY A 38 -24.34 -6.47 -6.77
N ILE A 39 -23.31 -5.66 -6.48
CA ILE A 39 -22.83 -5.41 -5.11
C ILE A 39 -23.60 -4.24 -4.49
N LYS A 40 -24.72 -4.55 -3.85
CA LYS A 40 -25.66 -3.55 -3.31
C LYS A 40 -25.46 -3.21 -1.84
N PHE A 41 -24.95 -4.15 -1.06
CA PHE A 41 -24.73 -3.96 0.37
C PHE A 41 -23.33 -3.42 0.65
N ASN A 42 -23.25 -2.13 0.96
CA ASN A 42 -21.98 -1.41 1.06
C ASN A 42 -21.74 -0.89 2.49
N ILE A 43 -20.54 -1.12 3.03
CA ILE A 43 -20.02 -0.45 4.23
C ILE A 43 -18.95 0.55 3.79
N LEU A 44 -19.19 1.84 4.01
CA LEU A 44 -18.20 2.89 3.74
C LEU A 44 -17.45 3.28 5.02
N VAL A 45 -16.17 2.94 5.05
CA VAL A 45 -15.24 3.43 6.08
C VAL A 45 -14.89 4.89 5.77
N VAL A 46 -15.31 5.81 6.63
CA VAL A 46 -15.04 7.25 6.55
C VAL A 46 -14.10 7.70 7.67
N GLY A 47 -13.44 8.84 7.49
CA GLY A 47 -12.47 9.37 8.43
C GLY A 47 -12.47 10.90 8.38
N ALA A 48 -11.32 11.50 8.07
CA ALA A 48 -11.25 12.94 7.85
C ALA A 48 -12.27 13.40 6.79
N PHE A 49 -12.88 14.56 6.98
CA PHE A 49 -13.89 15.14 6.07
C PHE A 49 -15.09 14.21 5.77
N SER A 50 -15.46 13.32 6.70
CA SER A 50 -16.58 12.38 6.55
C SER A 50 -17.89 13.07 6.14
N GLU A 51 -18.19 14.25 6.70
CA GLU A 51 -19.38 15.02 6.37
C GLU A 51 -19.50 15.34 4.87
N GLN A 52 -18.39 15.65 4.20
CA GLN A 52 -18.39 15.91 2.76
C GLN A 52 -18.76 14.66 1.95
N LEU A 53 -18.21 13.50 2.33
CA LEU A 53 -18.54 12.23 1.70
C LEU A 53 -20.02 11.89 1.91
N MET A 54 -20.50 11.99 3.14
CA MET A 54 -21.89 11.67 3.48
C MET A 54 -22.86 12.59 2.74
N ASN A 55 -22.57 13.89 2.65
CA ASN A 55 -23.40 14.85 1.93
C ASN A 55 -23.43 14.57 0.41
N VAL A 56 -22.26 14.32 -0.20
CA VAL A 56 -22.19 14.01 -1.63
C VAL A 56 -22.93 12.71 -1.97
N ILE A 57 -22.78 11.68 -1.14
CA ILE A 57 -23.48 10.40 -1.34
C ILE A 57 -24.99 10.58 -1.15
N ALA A 58 -25.42 11.27 -0.10
CA ALA A 58 -26.84 11.49 0.18
C ALA A 58 -27.54 12.30 -0.93
N THR A 59 -26.81 13.19 -1.60
CA THR A 59 -27.38 14.07 -2.64
C THR A 59 -27.27 13.50 -4.05
N ARG A 60 -26.30 12.60 -4.32
CA ARG A 60 -25.97 12.18 -5.69
C ARG A 60 -25.99 10.67 -5.94
N SER A 61 -25.97 9.83 -4.91
CA SER A 61 -26.01 8.37 -5.09
C SER A 61 -27.43 7.82 -5.05
N LYS A 62 -27.69 6.74 -5.80
CA LYS A 62 -28.97 6.01 -5.78
C LYS A 62 -29.17 5.22 -4.48
N HIS A 63 -28.07 4.78 -3.85
CA HIS A 63 -28.07 3.91 -2.70
C HIS A 63 -27.07 4.39 -1.65
N ALA A 64 -27.54 4.62 -0.42
CA ALA A 64 -26.69 5.01 0.68
C ALA A 64 -26.03 3.78 1.32
N PRO A 65 -24.70 3.77 1.51
CA PRO A 65 -24.02 2.73 2.27
C PRO A 65 -24.28 2.90 3.78
N LEU A 66 -24.00 1.85 4.55
CA LEU A 66 -23.79 2.02 5.99
C LEU A 66 -22.40 2.63 6.22
N TYR A 67 -22.28 3.49 7.22
CA TYR A 67 -21.03 4.16 7.52
C TYR A 67 -20.36 3.55 8.75
N THR A 68 -19.04 3.51 8.72
CA THR A 68 -18.22 3.24 9.91
C THR A 68 -17.06 4.23 9.95
N PHE A 69 -16.64 4.61 11.15
CA PHE A 69 -15.66 5.67 11.34
C PHE A 69 -14.29 5.13 11.71
N GLN A 70 -13.26 5.61 11.01
CA GLN A 70 -11.86 5.42 11.35
C GLN A 70 -11.33 6.69 12.05
N PRO A 71 -11.32 6.75 13.40
CA PRO A 71 -10.95 7.96 14.13
C PRO A 71 -9.47 8.35 13.96
N VAL A 72 -8.59 7.35 13.83
CA VAL A 72 -7.15 7.53 13.66
C VAL A 72 -6.69 6.69 12.47
N GLN A 73 -6.01 7.32 11.51
CA GLN A 73 -5.50 6.64 10.31
C GLN A 73 -4.25 5.82 10.67
N LYS A 74 -4.44 4.61 11.19
CA LYS A 74 -3.36 3.66 11.52
C LYS A 74 -2.97 2.73 10.36
N GLY A 75 -3.39 3.01 9.14
CA GLY A 75 -3.14 2.19 7.96
C GLY A 75 -4.41 1.59 7.34
N THR A 76 -4.26 0.93 6.19
CA THR A 76 -5.35 0.34 5.40
C THR A 76 -5.95 -0.91 6.06
N GLY A 77 -5.13 -1.70 6.74
CA GLY A 77 -5.58 -2.85 7.54
C GLY A 77 -6.50 -2.40 8.67
N ASN A 78 -6.15 -1.31 9.37
CA ASN A 78 -7.00 -0.74 10.40
C ASN A 78 -8.35 -0.25 9.84
N ALA A 79 -8.34 0.40 8.67
CA ALA A 79 -9.56 0.83 7.99
C ALA A 79 -10.46 -0.36 7.63
N ALA A 80 -9.86 -1.44 7.09
CA ALA A 80 -10.57 -2.67 6.78
C ALA A 80 -11.16 -3.32 8.04
N LYS A 81 -10.43 -3.36 9.17
CA LYS A 81 -10.96 -3.85 10.46
C LYS A 81 -12.21 -3.08 10.88
N MET A 82 -12.26 -1.76 10.72
CA MET A 82 -13.46 -0.97 11.06
C MET A 82 -14.65 -1.35 10.18
N GLY A 83 -14.42 -1.51 8.86
CA GLY A 83 -15.42 -1.98 7.90
C GLY A 83 -15.96 -3.36 8.22
N LEU A 84 -15.04 -4.32 8.42
CA LEU A 84 -15.36 -5.71 8.67
C LEU A 84 -16.05 -5.94 10.02
N ARG A 85 -15.73 -5.17 11.05
CA ARG A 85 -16.45 -5.23 12.34
C ARG A 85 -17.88 -4.73 12.21
N ALA A 86 -18.10 -3.63 11.48
CA ALA A 86 -19.45 -3.14 11.20
C ALA A 86 -20.25 -4.15 10.36
N LEU A 87 -19.62 -4.74 9.34
CA LEU A 87 -20.21 -5.80 8.52
C LEU A 87 -20.55 -7.05 9.36
N LYS A 88 -19.65 -7.49 10.24
CA LYS A 88 -19.88 -8.64 11.13
C LYS A 88 -21.06 -8.42 12.07
N ALA A 89 -21.25 -7.19 12.54
CA ALA A 89 -22.37 -6.84 13.41
C ALA A 89 -23.73 -6.95 12.72
N THR A 90 -23.79 -6.94 11.39
CA THR A 90 -25.04 -7.18 10.63
C THR A 90 -25.34 -8.67 10.43
N GLY A 91 -24.44 -9.57 10.83
CA GLY A 91 -24.57 -11.01 10.62
C GLY A 91 -24.27 -11.47 9.19
N PHE A 92 -23.60 -10.64 8.37
CA PHE A 92 -23.27 -10.97 7.00
C PHE A 92 -22.26 -12.14 6.90
N THR A 93 -22.48 -13.07 5.97
CA THR A 93 -21.68 -14.31 5.81
C THR A 93 -21.26 -14.61 4.37
N GLY A 94 -21.59 -13.73 3.42
CA GLY A 94 -21.28 -13.91 1.99
C GLY A 94 -19.87 -13.49 1.60
N ASP A 95 -19.66 -13.34 0.28
CA ASP A 95 -18.42 -12.80 -0.29
C ASP A 95 -18.31 -11.30 0.03
N VAL A 96 -17.11 -10.85 0.40
CA VAL A 96 -16.81 -9.46 0.75
C VAL A 96 -15.69 -8.94 -0.15
N LEU A 97 -16.01 -7.89 -0.88
CA LEU A 97 -15.08 -7.12 -1.69
C LEU A 97 -14.59 -5.90 -0.90
N VAL A 98 -13.28 -5.72 -0.81
CA VAL A 98 -12.64 -4.54 -0.22
C VAL A 98 -11.94 -3.75 -1.33
N VAL A 99 -12.33 -2.50 -1.52
CA VAL A 99 -11.80 -1.57 -2.54
C VAL A 99 -11.42 -0.21 -1.94
N PRO A 100 -10.49 0.54 -2.56
CA PRO A 100 -10.24 1.96 -2.25
C PRO A 100 -11.45 2.80 -2.66
N GLY A 101 -11.78 3.85 -1.90
CA GLY A 101 -12.96 4.69 -2.16
C GLY A 101 -12.78 5.69 -3.32
N ASP A 102 -11.56 5.85 -3.80
CA ASP A 102 -11.16 6.67 -4.96
C ASP A 102 -10.88 5.82 -6.20
N ALA A 103 -11.09 4.51 -6.13
CA ALA A 103 -10.91 3.63 -7.27
C ALA A 103 -12.02 3.84 -8.30
N ILE A 104 -11.65 3.69 -9.56
CA ILE A 104 -12.55 3.66 -10.71
C ILE A 104 -12.27 2.35 -11.39
N ILE A 105 -13.29 1.51 -11.45
CA ILE A 105 -13.11 0.10 -11.76
C ILE A 105 -14.05 -0.28 -12.88
N GLU A 106 -13.51 -0.85 -13.95
CA GLU A 106 -14.33 -1.40 -15.02
C GLU A 106 -15.16 -2.60 -14.52
N PRO A 107 -16.50 -2.60 -14.66
CA PRO A 107 -17.34 -3.71 -14.18
C PRO A 107 -16.89 -5.09 -14.68
N ALA A 108 -16.38 -5.16 -15.91
CA ALA A 108 -15.89 -6.40 -16.52
C ALA A 108 -14.71 -7.02 -15.74
N ILE A 109 -13.80 -6.23 -15.18
CA ILE A 109 -12.66 -6.77 -14.43
C ILE A 109 -13.08 -7.28 -13.05
N LEU A 110 -14.10 -6.67 -12.43
CA LEU A 110 -14.71 -7.20 -11.19
C LEU A 110 -15.43 -8.52 -11.43
N GLN A 111 -16.13 -8.64 -12.55
CA GLN A 111 -16.77 -9.90 -12.92
C GLN A 111 -15.72 -11.00 -13.14
N ALA A 112 -14.63 -10.70 -13.85
CA ALA A 112 -13.52 -11.64 -14.03
C ALA A 112 -12.89 -12.08 -12.70
N LEU A 113 -12.76 -11.17 -11.72
CA LEU A 113 -12.31 -11.51 -10.36
C LEU A 113 -13.26 -12.49 -9.68
N LEU A 114 -14.57 -12.20 -9.71
CA LEU A 114 -15.61 -13.05 -9.11
C LEU A 114 -15.62 -14.45 -9.73
N ASP A 115 -15.54 -14.51 -11.07
CA ASP A 115 -15.55 -15.76 -11.83
C ASP A 115 -14.32 -16.59 -11.49
N ARG A 116 -13.12 -15.98 -11.48
CA ARG A 116 -11.88 -16.69 -11.14
C ARG A 116 -11.87 -17.15 -9.68
N TYR A 117 -12.30 -16.30 -8.76
CA TYR A 117 -12.39 -16.62 -7.33
C TYR A 117 -13.24 -17.88 -7.09
N ARG A 118 -14.40 -17.96 -7.73
CA ARG A 118 -15.33 -19.09 -7.61
C ARG A 118 -14.85 -20.33 -8.35
N ALA A 119 -14.37 -20.19 -9.59
CA ALA A 119 -13.93 -21.31 -10.41
C ALA A 119 -12.74 -22.05 -9.78
N ASP A 120 -11.80 -21.31 -9.18
CA ASP A 120 -10.62 -21.88 -8.52
C ASP A 120 -10.88 -22.31 -7.07
N GLN A 121 -12.11 -22.11 -6.56
CA GLN A 121 -12.46 -22.29 -5.15
C GLN A 121 -11.43 -21.63 -4.22
N ALA A 122 -11.02 -20.41 -4.56
CA ALA A 122 -9.97 -19.71 -3.85
C ALA A 122 -10.45 -19.23 -2.48
N ASP A 123 -9.53 -19.12 -1.52
CA ASP A 123 -9.80 -18.46 -0.24
C ASP A 123 -9.81 -16.94 -0.40
N MET A 124 -8.98 -16.40 -1.32
CA MET A 124 -8.96 -14.98 -1.66
C MET A 124 -8.63 -14.78 -3.15
N GLY A 125 -9.33 -13.84 -3.79
CA GLY A 125 -8.99 -13.29 -5.09
C GLY A 125 -8.48 -11.86 -4.97
N ILE A 126 -7.47 -11.50 -5.77
CA ILE A 126 -6.99 -10.12 -5.88
C ILE A 126 -6.89 -9.68 -7.34
N LEU A 127 -7.05 -8.38 -7.60
CA LEU A 127 -6.62 -7.79 -8.88
C LEU A 127 -5.15 -7.39 -8.81
N VAL A 128 -4.43 -7.57 -9.92
CA VAL A 128 -3.03 -7.19 -10.05
C VAL A 128 -2.75 -6.50 -11.37
N MET A 129 -1.80 -5.56 -11.38
CA MET A 129 -1.37 -4.84 -12.58
C MET A 129 0.06 -5.25 -12.94
N ASP A 130 0.43 -5.25 -14.21
CA ASP A 130 1.83 -5.43 -14.61
C ASP A 130 2.68 -4.30 -14.03
N LYS A 131 3.76 -4.67 -13.32
CA LYS A 131 4.63 -3.75 -12.58
C LYS A 131 5.14 -2.59 -13.44
N LYS A 132 5.32 -2.79 -14.75
CA LYS A 132 5.80 -1.74 -15.66
C LYS A 132 4.91 -0.48 -15.67
N HIS A 133 3.63 -0.61 -15.29
CA HIS A 133 2.68 0.51 -15.25
C HIS A 133 2.68 1.26 -13.91
N ALA A 134 3.12 0.61 -12.83
CA ALA A 134 3.12 1.16 -11.48
C ALA A 134 4.24 0.53 -10.62
N PRO A 135 5.52 0.76 -10.95
CA PRO A 135 6.66 0.09 -10.30
C PRO A 135 6.84 0.46 -8.81
N GLU A 136 6.15 1.50 -8.34
CA GLU A 136 6.17 1.98 -6.96
C GLU A 136 5.07 1.40 -6.07
N PHE A 137 4.25 0.49 -6.60
CA PHE A 137 3.19 -0.18 -5.85
C PHE A 137 3.73 -1.43 -5.13
N GLY A 138 2.94 -2.03 -4.23
CA GLY A 138 3.34 -3.26 -3.54
C GLY A 138 3.55 -4.41 -4.53
N HIS A 139 4.70 -5.07 -4.48
CA HIS A 139 5.06 -6.16 -5.39
C HIS A 139 4.41 -7.46 -4.94
N VAL A 140 3.67 -8.10 -5.84
CA VAL A 140 3.03 -9.39 -5.59
C VAL A 140 4.06 -10.50 -5.75
N VAL A 141 4.28 -11.25 -4.67
CA VAL A 141 5.15 -12.42 -4.66
C VAL A 141 4.32 -13.64 -5.02
N GLN A 142 4.72 -14.34 -6.08
CA GLN A 142 4.04 -15.54 -6.54
C GLN A 142 4.89 -16.79 -6.26
N GLY A 143 4.22 -17.86 -5.88
CA GLY A 143 4.79 -19.18 -5.65
C GLY A 143 4.59 -20.09 -6.86
N LYS A 144 4.52 -21.39 -6.59
CA LYS A 144 4.21 -22.41 -7.61
C LYS A 144 2.83 -22.16 -8.21
N GLU A 145 2.69 -22.48 -9.49
CA GLU A 145 1.41 -22.41 -10.23
C GLU A 145 0.77 -21.00 -10.24
N GLY A 146 1.55 -19.95 -9.96
CA GLY A 146 1.08 -18.56 -9.97
C GLY A 146 0.26 -18.16 -8.73
N LEU A 147 0.18 -19.00 -7.70
CA LEU A 147 -0.47 -18.66 -6.43
C LEU A 147 0.24 -17.50 -5.75
N VAL A 148 -0.53 -16.60 -5.14
CA VAL A 148 0.03 -15.46 -4.42
C VAL A 148 0.49 -15.92 -3.04
N LEU A 149 1.73 -15.57 -2.70
CA LEU A 149 2.33 -15.82 -1.38
C LEU A 149 2.30 -14.57 -0.49
N GLY A 150 2.19 -13.38 -1.08
CA GLY A 150 2.15 -12.12 -0.35
C GLY A 150 2.26 -10.92 -1.29
N SER A 151 2.17 -9.73 -0.71
CA SER A 151 2.51 -8.47 -1.38
C SER A 151 3.44 -7.69 -0.46
N ILE A 152 4.61 -7.30 -0.96
CA ILE A 152 5.58 -6.52 -0.18
C ILE A 152 5.54 -5.08 -0.68
N GLU A 153 5.32 -4.13 0.22
CA GLU A 153 5.25 -2.71 -0.14
C GLU A 153 6.57 -2.21 -0.73
N TYR A 154 6.49 -1.33 -1.72
CA TYR A 154 7.65 -0.76 -2.40
C TYR A 154 8.68 -0.18 -1.42
N TRP A 155 8.21 0.52 -0.37
CA TRP A 155 9.11 1.13 0.60
C TRP A 155 9.81 0.13 1.53
N ASP A 156 9.19 -1.03 1.80
CA ASP A 156 9.87 -2.11 2.51
C ASP A 156 10.95 -2.74 1.62
N ILE A 157 10.66 -2.95 0.33
CA ILE A 157 11.65 -3.43 -0.65
C ILE A 157 12.83 -2.45 -0.74
N MET A 158 12.55 -1.16 -0.92
CA MET A 158 13.59 -0.13 -0.99
C MET A 158 14.40 -0.05 0.30
N LYS A 159 13.77 -0.18 1.47
CA LYS A 159 14.49 -0.26 2.75
C LYS A 159 15.48 -1.43 2.76
N GLY A 160 15.08 -2.60 2.27
CA GLY A 160 15.96 -3.76 2.18
C GLY A 160 17.14 -3.58 1.21
N ILE A 161 16.88 -3.01 0.03
CA ILE A 161 17.91 -2.69 -0.96
C ILE A 161 18.93 -1.69 -0.38
N LEU A 162 18.44 -0.60 0.21
CA LEU A 162 19.29 0.44 0.78
C LEU A 162 20.10 -0.10 1.96
N THR A 163 19.50 -0.93 2.81
CA THR A 163 20.20 -1.59 3.93
C THR A 163 21.38 -2.42 3.42
N LYS A 164 21.18 -3.22 2.36
CA LYS A 164 22.23 -4.04 1.76
C LYS A 164 23.37 -3.21 1.18
N ARG A 165 23.05 -2.11 0.47
CA ARG A 165 24.05 -1.18 -0.07
C ARG A 165 24.84 -0.47 1.03
N MET A 166 24.17 -0.01 2.09
CA MET A 166 24.84 0.62 3.23
C MET A 166 25.73 -0.37 3.98
N ALA A 167 25.33 -1.64 4.13
CA ALA A 167 26.16 -2.69 4.73
C ALA A 167 27.48 -2.86 3.96
N ALA A 168 27.42 -2.93 2.62
CA ALA A 168 28.63 -3.04 1.81
C ALA A 168 29.57 -1.83 1.96
N MET A 169 29.03 -0.62 2.12
CA MET A 169 29.84 0.59 2.41
C MET A 169 30.48 0.53 3.80
N LEU A 170 29.75 0.00 4.79
CA LEU A 170 30.22 -0.11 6.17
C LEU A 170 31.37 -1.13 6.29
N ASP A 171 31.25 -2.28 5.62
CA ASP A 171 32.27 -3.33 5.56
C ASP A 171 33.55 -2.83 4.86
N GLY A 172 33.41 -1.95 3.86
CA GLY A 172 34.52 -1.37 3.11
C GLY A 172 35.22 -0.19 3.79
N THR A 173 34.84 0.21 5.00
CA THR A 173 35.38 1.40 5.68
C THR A 173 35.98 1.07 7.06
N THR A 174 37.16 1.62 7.35
CA THR A 174 37.79 1.53 8.67
C THR A 174 37.04 2.37 9.71
N LYS A 175 37.26 2.08 11.00
CA LYS A 175 36.51 2.70 12.11
C LYS A 175 37.00 4.10 12.52
N ASP A 176 37.98 4.68 11.82
CA ASP A 176 38.50 6.00 12.12
C ASP A 176 37.52 7.12 11.68
N ALA A 177 37.73 8.32 12.22
CA ALA A 177 36.83 9.46 11.99
C ALA A 177 36.81 9.94 10.53
N THR A 178 37.95 9.86 9.81
CA THR A 178 38.03 10.29 8.40
C THR A 178 37.24 9.32 7.52
N SER A 179 37.44 8.01 7.70
CA SER A 179 36.70 6.98 6.96
C SER A 179 35.21 7.01 7.29
N THR A 180 34.84 7.28 8.55
CA THR A 180 33.44 7.43 8.96
C THR A 180 32.80 8.66 8.34
N ARG A 181 33.51 9.77 8.22
CA ARG A 181 33.01 10.96 7.52
C ARG A 181 32.72 10.66 6.04
N THR A 182 33.59 9.90 5.37
CA THR A 182 33.38 9.44 4.00
C THR A 182 32.18 8.50 3.89
N LEU A 183 32.03 7.55 4.82
CA LEU A 183 30.86 6.67 4.91
C LEU A 183 29.57 7.47 5.02
N ILE A 184 29.51 8.44 5.94
CA ILE A 184 28.34 9.30 6.15
C ILE A 184 28.01 10.06 4.85
N ALA A 185 29.00 10.64 4.18
CA ALA A 185 28.79 11.36 2.92
C ALA A 185 28.18 10.45 1.84
N ASN A 186 28.69 9.22 1.70
CA ASN A 186 28.19 8.24 0.73
C ASN A 186 26.76 7.78 1.06
N ILE A 187 26.46 7.54 2.35
CA ILE A 187 25.11 7.19 2.79
C ILE A 187 24.14 8.34 2.52
N LYS A 188 24.50 9.59 2.85
CA LYS A 188 23.67 10.76 2.55
C LYS A 188 23.37 10.87 1.06
N GLN A 189 24.39 10.67 0.21
CA GLN A 189 24.21 10.70 -1.23
C GLN A 189 23.26 9.59 -1.70
N LEU A 190 23.49 8.35 -1.27
CA LEU A 190 22.63 7.21 -1.60
C LEU A 190 21.16 7.48 -1.21
N LEU A 191 20.91 7.86 0.05
CA LEU A 191 19.57 8.11 0.54
C LEU A 191 18.92 9.32 -0.15
N GLY A 192 19.70 10.37 -0.45
CA GLY A 192 19.22 11.55 -1.17
C GLY A 192 18.83 11.24 -2.61
N THR A 193 19.57 10.36 -3.30
CA THR A 193 19.23 9.94 -4.67
C THR A 193 18.00 9.05 -4.70
N GLU A 194 17.90 8.09 -3.78
CA GLU A 194 16.89 7.02 -3.86
C GLU A 194 15.57 7.40 -3.17
N LEU A 195 15.60 8.22 -2.11
CA LEU A 195 14.40 8.63 -1.37
C LEU A 195 13.94 10.05 -1.74
N ILE A 196 14.78 10.86 -2.40
CA ILE A 196 14.54 12.21 -2.94
C ILE A 196 14.20 13.28 -1.88
N GLU A 197 13.26 13.01 -0.99
CA GLU A 197 12.75 13.93 0.02
C GLU A 197 13.27 13.56 1.42
N GLU A 198 13.76 14.56 2.16
CA GLU A 198 14.24 14.37 3.54
C GLU A 198 13.18 13.76 4.46
N LYS A 199 11.90 14.14 4.27
CA LYS A 199 10.78 13.58 5.02
C LYS A 199 10.68 12.06 4.86
N ARG A 200 11.01 11.52 3.70
CA ARG A 200 10.99 10.06 3.46
C ARG A 200 12.18 9.39 4.13
N ILE A 201 13.36 10.00 4.09
CA ILE A 201 14.54 9.51 4.82
C ILE A 201 14.21 9.39 6.32
N LYS A 202 13.60 10.43 6.91
CA LYS A 202 13.14 10.42 8.31
C LYS A 202 12.12 9.31 8.60
N LYS A 203 11.24 8.98 7.64
CA LYS A 203 10.24 7.92 7.81
C LYS A 203 10.88 6.52 7.76
N VAL A 204 11.78 6.28 6.79
CA VAL A 204 12.35 4.94 6.52
C VAL A 204 13.55 4.62 7.44
N PHE A 205 14.42 5.61 7.68
CA PHE A 205 15.66 5.47 8.47
C PHE A 205 15.82 6.60 9.50
N PRO A 206 14.91 6.73 10.49
CA PRO A 206 14.95 7.84 11.46
C PRO A 206 16.26 7.91 12.26
N ALA A 207 16.78 6.77 12.73
CA ALA A 207 17.99 6.72 13.54
C ALA A 207 19.26 7.08 12.75
N ILE A 208 19.36 6.66 11.48
CA ILE A 208 20.46 7.06 10.59
C ILE A 208 20.38 8.56 10.28
N HIS A 209 19.18 9.07 9.98
CA HIS A 209 18.99 10.50 9.72
C HIS A 209 19.46 11.35 10.90
N GLN A 210 19.02 10.99 12.12
CA GLN A 210 19.38 11.70 13.34
C GLN A 210 20.89 11.61 13.63
N SER A 211 21.49 10.42 13.53
CA SER A 211 22.91 10.23 13.86
C SER A 211 23.84 10.98 12.90
N ILE A 212 23.47 11.07 11.62
CA ILE A 212 24.16 11.90 10.63
C ILE A 212 24.06 13.37 11.01
N ALA A 213 22.87 13.87 11.33
CA ALA A 213 22.65 15.27 11.69
C ALA A 213 23.46 15.67 12.95
N ASP A 214 23.51 14.79 13.95
CA ASP A 214 24.28 15.01 15.18
C ASP A 214 25.78 15.03 14.90
N CYS A 215 26.27 14.13 14.04
CA CYS A 215 27.67 14.09 13.63
C CYS A 215 28.08 15.36 12.87
N GLU A 216 27.22 15.88 12.00
CA GLU A 216 27.44 17.13 11.27
C GLU A 216 27.47 18.33 12.22
N LYS A 217 26.54 18.39 13.17
CA LYS A 217 26.49 19.44 14.21
C LYS A 217 27.75 19.45 15.07
N ALA A 218 28.29 18.28 15.38
CA ALA A 218 29.55 18.11 16.11
C ALA A 218 30.80 18.32 15.23
N LYS A 219 30.66 18.74 13.97
CA LYS A 219 31.74 18.94 13.01
C LYS A 219 32.62 17.70 12.82
N PHE A 220 32.01 16.51 12.84
CA PHE A 220 32.70 15.23 12.69
C PHE A 220 33.80 14.99 13.73
N SER A 221 33.54 15.31 15.01
CA SER A 221 34.43 14.92 16.10
C SER A 221 34.58 13.38 16.17
N PRO A 222 35.71 12.85 16.67
CA PRO A 222 35.91 11.39 16.75
C PRO A 222 34.79 10.64 17.50
N ASP A 223 34.31 11.20 18.61
CA ASP A 223 33.23 10.61 19.40
C ASP A 223 31.91 10.61 18.63
N ALA A 224 31.60 11.71 17.92
CA ALA A 224 30.38 11.81 17.13
C ALA A 224 30.40 10.88 15.92
N CYS A 225 31.55 10.74 15.25
CA CYS A 225 31.75 9.73 14.20
C CYS A 225 31.56 8.32 14.75
N THR A 226 32.15 7.99 15.89
CA THR A 226 32.02 6.67 16.53
C THR A 226 30.55 6.35 16.84
N ALA A 227 29.82 7.30 17.45
CA ALA A 227 28.40 7.15 17.75
C ALA A 227 27.53 7.02 16.49
N ALA A 228 27.81 7.82 15.45
CA ALA A 228 27.08 7.75 14.19
C ALA A 228 27.29 6.41 13.49
N ARG A 229 28.53 5.91 13.44
CA ARG A 229 28.85 4.59 12.88
C ARG A 229 28.15 3.47 13.64
N ALA A 230 28.13 3.51 14.97
CA ALA A 230 27.43 2.52 15.79
C ALA A 230 25.92 2.52 15.48
N SER A 231 25.28 3.69 15.45
CA SER A 231 23.86 3.81 15.08
C SER A 231 23.56 3.27 13.67
N ILE A 232 24.43 3.55 12.69
CA ILE A 232 24.30 3.02 11.33
C ILE A 232 24.40 1.49 11.32
N GLN A 233 25.38 0.92 12.03
CA GLN A 233 25.54 -0.52 12.17
C GLN A 233 24.30 -1.16 12.80
N ASP A 234 23.81 -0.60 13.92
CA ASP A 234 22.65 -1.13 14.63
C ASP A 234 21.41 -1.17 13.73
N VAL A 235 21.18 -0.11 12.95
CA VAL A 235 20.06 -0.07 12.00
C VAL A 235 20.25 -1.10 10.89
N ILE A 236 21.46 -1.30 10.39
CA ILE A 236 21.76 -2.31 9.35
C ILE A 236 21.54 -3.73 9.86
N ASP A 237 21.96 -4.02 11.09
CA ASP A 237 21.86 -5.35 11.69
C ASP A 237 20.41 -5.73 12.02
N GLN A 238 19.58 -4.73 12.34
CA GLN A 238 18.16 -4.93 12.67
C GLN A 238 17.23 -4.82 11.47
N SER A 239 17.68 -4.27 10.34
CA SER A 239 16.84 -4.07 9.16
C SER A 239 16.87 -5.29 8.25
N PRO A 240 15.71 -5.72 7.71
CA PRO A 240 15.67 -6.83 6.77
C PRO A 240 16.40 -6.47 5.48
N ARG A 241 17.09 -7.45 4.88
CA ARG A 241 17.67 -7.37 3.51
C ARG A 241 16.77 -8.03 2.45
N GLY A 242 15.68 -8.62 2.91
CA GLY A 242 14.73 -9.42 2.16
C GLY A 242 13.64 -9.94 3.08
N PHE A 243 12.75 -10.77 2.56
CA PHE A 243 11.51 -11.17 3.22
C PHE A 243 11.38 -12.68 3.23
N THR A 244 10.94 -13.26 4.35
CA THR A 244 10.67 -14.70 4.43
C THR A 244 9.17 -14.93 4.32
N ILE A 245 8.75 -15.71 3.32
CA ILE A 245 7.36 -16.09 3.08
C ILE A 245 7.28 -17.60 2.99
N GLN A 246 6.42 -18.24 3.80
CA GLN A 246 6.34 -19.70 3.90
C GLN A 246 7.72 -20.41 4.08
N GLY A 247 8.63 -19.78 4.84
CA GLY A 247 9.98 -20.33 5.06
C GLY A 247 10.97 -20.14 3.90
N GLN A 248 10.55 -19.58 2.76
CA GLN A 248 11.43 -19.22 1.66
C GLN A 248 11.88 -17.76 1.81
N PHE A 249 13.19 -17.51 1.70
CA PHE A 249 13.76 -16.16 1.70
C PHE A 249 13.75 -15.55 0.28
N PHE A 250 13.31 -14.30 0.19
CA PHE A 250 13.26 -13.49 -1.02
C PHE A 250 14.11 -12.23 -0.81
N ASP A 251 15.23 -12.12 -1.51
CA ASP A 251 16.11 -10.93 -1.47
C ASP A 251 15.38 -9.70 -2.04
N ALA A 252 15.55 -8.54 -1.40
CA ALA A 252 14.83 -7.33 -1.80
C ALA A 252 15.17 -6.84 -3.22
N GLU A 253 16.43 -6.97 -3.67
CA GLU A 253 16.81 -6.60 -5.04
C GLU A 253 16.22 -7.58 -6.06
N ALA A 254 16.17 -8.87 -5.71
CA ALA A 254 15.51 -9.88 -6.53
C ALA A 254 14.01 -9.61 -6.63
N LEU A 255 13.33 -9.27 -5.53
CA LEU A 255 11.93 -8.86 -5.55
C LEU A 255 11.70 -7.62 -6.40
N GLN A 256 12.57 -6.61 -6.32
CA GLN A 256 12.43 -5.41 -7.14
C GLN A 256 12.57 -5.73 -8.63
N ARG A 257 13.48 -6.64 -8.98
CA ARG A 257 13.78 -6.99 -10.36
C ARG A 257 12.75 -7.97 -10.96
N ASP A 258 12.47 -9.05 -10.25
CA ASP A 258 11.90 -10.27 -10.84
C ASP A 258 10.37 -10.39 -10.68
N THR A 259 9.75 -9.63 -9.77
CA THR A 259 8.28 -9.66 -9.64
C THR A 259 7.62 -9.08 -10.89
N ARG A 260 6.60 -9.76 -11.40
CA ARG A 260 5.87 -9.31 -12.59
C ARG A 260 4.76 -8.32 -12.25
N TYR A 261 4.09 -8.53 -11.13
CA TYR A 261 2.83 -7.87 -10.82
C TYR A 261 2.93 -7.01 -9.57
N VAL A 262 2.09 -5.98 -9.54
CA VAL A 262 1.85 -5.14 -8.38
C VAL A 262 0.38 -5.21 -7.96
N ASN A 263 0.15 -4.98 -6.68
CA ASN A 263 -1.17 -5.04 -6.07
C ASN A 263 -1.94 -3.73 -6.26
N VAL A 264 -3.15 -3.79 -6.82
CA VAL A 264 -4.01 -2.61 -7.04
C VAL A 264 -5.07 -2.40 -5.93
N SER A 265 -4.91 -3.08 -4.80
CA SER A 265 -5.72 -2.89 -3.60
C SER A 265 -7.19 -3.30 -3.72
N ILE A 266 -7.50 -4.30 -4.55
CA ILE A 266 -8.85 -4.86 -4.70
C ILE A 266 -8.81 -6.33 -4.27
N TYR A 267 -9.56 -6.67 -3.22
CA TYR A 267 -9.50 -7.96 -2.55
C TYR A 267 -10.90 -8.54 -2.38
N LEU A 268 -11.08 -9.81 -2.76
CA LEU A 268 -12.33 -10.55 -2.65
C LEU A 268 -12.10 -11.80 -1.81
N CYS A 269 -12.91 -12.00 -0.77
CA CYS A 269 -12.81 -13.16 0.10
C CYS A 269 -14.12 -13.33 0.89
N ASN A 270 -14.44 -14.56 1.32
CA ASN A 270 -15.61 -14.81 2.16
C ASN A 270 -15.51 -14.09 3.52
N ALA A 271 -16.65 -13.65 4.05
CA ALA A 271 -16.75 -12.96 5.34
C ALA A 271 -16.07 -13.70 6.51
N ALA A 272 -16.22 -15.02 6.61
CA ALA A 272 -15.61 -15.83 7.67
C ALA A 272 -14.08 -15.72 7.65
N THR A 273 -13.48 -15.89 6.47
CA THR A 273 -12.03 -15.74 6.28
C THR A 273 -11.58 -14.31 6.59
N TRP A 274 -12.33 -13.28 6.16
CA TRP A 274 -12.01 -11.90 6.56
C TRP A 274 -12.02 -11.71 8.09
N TYR A 275 -13.06 -12.18 8.77
CA TYR A 275 -13.21 -11.99 10.21
C TYR A 275 -12.15 -12.71 11.04
N GLU A 276 -11.68 -13.84 10.55
CA GLU A 276 -10.60 -14.59 11.19
C GLU A 276 -9.24 -13.93 10.96
N TYR A 277 -8.91 -13.62 9.71
CA TYR A 277 -7.54 -13.26 9.34
C TYR A 277 -7.21 -11.77 9.50
N ILE A 278 -8.20 -10.87 9.40
CA ILE A 278 -7.93 -9.42 9.48
C ILE A 278 -7.36 -9.01 10.83
N GLU A 279 -7.76 -9.67 11.92
CA GLU A 279 -7.31 -9.34 13.27
C GLU A 279 -5.82 -9.70 13.52
N ARG A 280 -5.21 -10.51 12.64
CA ARG A 280 -3.79 -10.89 12.70
C ARG A 280 -2.85 -9.84 12.10
N ILE A 281 -3.36 -8.85 11.37
CA ILE A 281 -2.55 -7.76 10.80
C ILE A 281 -1.98 -6.89 11.93
N THR A 282 -0.67 -6.64 11.86
CA THR A 282 0.09 -5.81 12.82
C THR A 282 0.68 -4.58 12.11
N SER A 283 1.42 -3.74 12.84
CA SER A 283 2.09 -2.55 12.31
C SER A 283 3.62 -2.69 12.25
N ASN A 284 4.15 -3.91 12.21
CA ASN A 284 5.59 -4.16 12.24
C ASN A 284 6.21 -4.08 10.81
N ASN A 285 6.30 -2.87 10.26
CA ASN A 285 6.85 -2.59 8.93
C ASN A 285 7.53 -1.21 8.86
N ALA A 286 8.09 -0.83 7.69
CA ALA A 286 8.85 0.41 7.53
C ALA A 286 8.04 1.69 7.82
N GLN A 287 6.71 1.65 7.80
CA GLN A 287 5.88 2.83 8.08
C GLN A 287 5.19 2.81 9.44
N ASN A 288 5.29 1.72 10.20
CA ASN A 288 4.55 1.51 11.44
C ASN A 288 3.02 1.63 11.27
N GLU A 289 2.49 1.12 10.15
CA GLU A 289 1.07 1.18 9.80
C GLU A 289 0.51 -0.24 9.63
N GLU A 290 -0.75 -0.48 9.92
CA GLU A 290 -1.41 -1.75 9.60
C GLU A 290 -1.66 -1.82 8.09
N TYR A 291 -0.92 -2.66 7.37
CA TYR A 291 -1.11 -2.84 5.94
C TYR A 291 -2.13 -3.95 5.65
N LEU A 292 -3.16 -3.61 4.87
CA LEU A 292 -4.11 -4.62 4.40
C LEU A 292 -3.41 -5.69 3.56
N THR A 293 -2.31 -5.35 2.89
CA THR A 293 -1.53 -6.25 2.03
C THR A 293 -0.93 -7.43 2.80
N ASP A 294 -0.63 -7.26 4.09
CA ASP A 294 -0.12 -8.34 4.96
C ASP A 294 -1.07 -9.53 5.04
N ILE A 295 -2.38 -9.33 4.81
CA ILE A 295 -3.35 -10.44 4.86
C ILE A 295 -3.00 -11.56 3.89
N MET A 296 -2.42 -11.24 2.72
CA MET A 296 -2.03 -12.25 1.74
C MET A 296 -0.93 -13.16 2.28
N GLN A 297 0.05 -12.59 2.97
CA GLN A 297 1.12 -13.39 3.59
C GLN A 297 0.57 -14.23 4.75
N ILE A 298 -0.34 -13.67 5.55
CA ILE A 298 -0.97 -14.38 6.68
C ILE A 298 -1.78 -15.58 6.16
N LEU A 299 -2.61 -15.38 5.14
CA LEU A 299 -3.40 -16.42 4.48
C LEU A 299 -2.48 -17.49 3.86
N ALA A 300 -1.47 -17.08 3.10
CA ALA A 300 -0.54 -18.01 2.48
C ALA A 300 0.20 -18.87 3.53
N ASN A 301 0.67 -18.29 4.64
CA ASN A 301 1.33 -19.04 5.70
C ASN A 301 0.44 -20.12 6.34
N ASP A 302 -0.88 -19.95 6.30
CA ASP A 302 -1.87 -20.93 6.75
C ASP A 302 -2.30 -21.92 5.64
N GLY A 303 -1.64 -21.88 4.47
CA GLY A 303 -1.93 -22.76 3.34
C GLY A 303 -3.18 -22.37 2.53
N LYS A 304 -3.71 -21.16 2.72
CA LYS A 304 -4.88 -20.67 1.99
C LYS A 304 -4.53 -20.37 0.53
N ARG A 305 -5.46 -20.65 -0.38
CA ARG A 305 -5.29 -20.47 -1.82
C ARG A 305 -5.65 -19.04 -2.23
N ILE A 306 -4.65 -18.29 -2.68
CA ILE A 306 -4.82 -16.91 -3.14
C ILE A 306 -4.57 -16.84 -4.64
N VAL A 307 -5.55 -16.33 -5.39
CA VAL A 307 -5.48 -16.18 -6.85
C VAL A 307 -5.35 -14.71 -7.25
N ALA A 308 -4.48 -14.44 -8.21
CA ALA A 308 -4.35 -13.12 -8.83
C ALA A 308 -5.02 -13.12 -10.21
N VAL A 309 -5.82 -12.08 -10.46
CA VAL A 309 -6.39 -11.79 -11.78
C VAL A 309 -5.70 -10.55 -12.34
N PRO A 310 -4.88 -10.69 -13.40
CA PRO A 310 -4.22 -9.56 -14.01
C PRO A 310 -5.24 -8.69 -14.74
N LEU A 311 -5.07 -7.37 -14.65
CA LEU A 311 -5.80 -6.43 -15.49
C LEU A 311 -5.48 -6.69 -16.98
N ASN A 312 -6.46 -6.48 -17.86
CA ASN A 312 -6.22 -6.52 -19.30
C ASN A 312 -5.53 -5.24 -19.75
N ASN A 313 -5.97 -4.11 -19.19
CA ASN A 313 -5.38 -2.79 -19.40
C ASN A 313 -5.15 -2.09 -18.05
N PRO A 314 -4.13 -1.23 -17.90
CA PRO A 314 -3.94 -0.48 -16.67
C PRO A 314 -5.13 0.43 -16.33
N GLU A 315 -5.92 0.84 -17.33
CA GLU A 315 -7.12 1.65 -17.14
C GLU A 315 -8.33 0.87 -16.58
N ASP A 316 -8.30 -0.46 -16.57
CA ASP A 316 -9.36 -1.28 -15.97
C ASP A 316 -9.55 -0.97 -14.46
N VAL A 317 -8.47 -0.51 -13.81
CA VAL A 317 -8.47 -0.02 -12.43
C VAL A 317 -7.61 1.23 -12.33
N MET A 318 -8.24 2.38 -12.13
CA MET A 318 -7.55 3.65 -11.89
C MET A 318 -7.81 4.15 -10.47
N SER A 319 -6.86 4.89 -9.91
CA SER A 319 -7.03 5.62 -8.65
C SER A 319 -6.21 6.91 -8.69
N PHE A 320 -6.43 7.82 -7.74
CA PHE A 320 -5.73 9.09 -7.72
C PHE A 320 -5.40 9.56 -6.30
N ASN A 321 -4.26 10.21 -6.21
CA ASN A 321 -3.59 10.66 -5.01
C ASN A 321 -2.98 12.06 -5.18
N THR A 322 -2.74 12.52 -6.41
CA THR A 322 -2.25 13.88 -6.71
C THR A 322 -3.27 14.68 -7.53
N PRO A 323 -3.17 16.02 -7.56
CA PRO A 323 -4.11 16.88 -8.28
C PRO A 323 -4.19 16.61 -9.79
N GLU A 324 -3.13 16.10 -10.40
CA GLU A 324 -3.01 15.92 -11.86
C GLU A 324 -3.61 14.60 -12.36
N GLU A 325 -3.74 13.61 -11.49
CA GLU A 325 -4.23 12.28 -11.83
C GLU A 325 -5.74 12.25 -12.22
N PRO A 326 -6.64 12.99 -11.54
CA PRO A 326 -8.05 13.10 -11.97
C PRO A 326 -8.23 13.53 -13.43
N ASP A 327 -7.38 14.41 -13.95
CA ASP A 327 -7.48 14.89 -15.34
C ASP A 327 -7.14 13.79 -16.35
N ARG A 328 -6.12 12.98 -16.07
CA ARG A 328 -5.77 11.81 -16.91
C ARG A 328 -6.90 10.79 -16.95
N ILE A 329 -7.50 10.54 -15.79
CA ILE A 329 -8.64 9.64 -15.66
C ILE A 329 -9.86 10.23 -16.39
N ASN A 330 -10.09 11.54 -16.30
CA ASN A 330 -11.15 12.23 -17.04
C ASN A 330 -11.03 12.06 -18.55
N ASP A 331 -9.82 12.16 -19.09
CA ASP A 331 -9.57 11.95 -20.53
C ASP A 331 -9.91 10.51 -20.95
N HIS A 332 -9.62 9.51 -20.11
CA HIS A 332 -10.02 8.13 -20.36
C HIS A 332 -11.55 7.95 -20.31
N VAL A 333 -12.19 8.40 -19.21
CA VAL A 333 -13.62 8.21 -18.96
C VAL A 333 -14.51 8.93 -19.99
N ARG A 334 -14.06 10.06 -20.54
CA ARG A 334 -14.81 10.79 -21.58
C ARG A 334 -14.65 10.19 -22.99
N GLY A 335 -13.72 9.26 -23.18
CA GLY A 335 -13.35 8.74 -24.51
C GLY A 335 -12.61 9.78 -25.37
N PRO A 336 -12.17 9.41 -26.60
CA PRO A 336 -11.58 10.38 -27.52
C PRO A 336 -12.57 11.51 -27.78
N ARG A 337 -12.13 12.76 -27.64
CA ARG A 337 -12.94 13.94 -28.01
C ARG A 337 -13.30 13.80 -29.49
N GLY A 338 -14.57 13.48 -29.76
CA GLY A 338 -15.14 13.46 -31.11
C GLY A 338 -15.22 14.84 -31.72
#